data_AF-A0A1F3YT12-F1
#
_entry.id   AF-A0A1F3YT12-F1
#
_cell.length_a   1.000
_cell.length_b   1.000
_cell.length_c   1.000
_cell.angle_alpha   90.00
_cell.angle_beta   90.00
_cell.angle_gamma   90.00
#
_symmetry.space_group_name_H-M   'P 1'
#
loop_
_entity.id
_entity.type
_entity.pdbx_description
1 polymer ?
#
loop_
_entity_poly.entity_id
_entity_poly.type
_entity_poly.pdbx_seq_one_letter_code
_entity_poly.pdbx_strand_id
1 'polypeptide(L)'
;MPQPTVRRQDPYVPLTKEQFRERFYARFYDPAFDAVRTELDKVFEKAWDGYIVYRKSPRQQPAGPGYADPKQKLPVEWLQTRASIEAAEKRQKDPASRSRILIVNGSSRIAFPIASPARFVP
;
A
#
# COMPACT_ATOMS: atom_id res chain seq x y z
N MET A 1 3.76 -27.52 29.22
CA MET A 1 4.70 -27.00 28.19
C MET A 1 5.15 -25.61 28.62
N PRO A 2 6.43 -25.25 28.52
CA PRO A 2 6.89 -23.90 28.86
C PRO A 2 6.30 -22.89 27.86
N GLN A 3 5.79 -21.76 28.37
CA GLN A 3 5.21 -20.71 27.53
C GLN A 3 6.32 -20.04 26.69
N PRO A 4 6.11 -19.82 25.38
CA PRO A 4 7.11 -19.17 24.54
C PRO A 4 7.29 -17.72 25.00
N THR A 5 8.55 -17.30 25.13
CA THR A 5 8.89 -15.92 25.50
C THR A 5 8.44 -14.96 24.40
N VAL A 6 7.62 -13.97 24.76
CA VAL A 6 7.17 -12.93 23.82
C VAL A 6 8.37 -12.09 23.37
N ARG A 7 8.69 -12.16 22.07
CA ARG A 7 9.68 -11.27 21.45
C ARG A 7 9.06 -9.89 21.27
N ARG A 8 9.72 -8.87 21.80
CA ARG A 8 9.40 -7.47 21.54
C ARG A 8 10.27 -6.97 20.40
N GLN A 9 9.78 -5.98 19.65
CA GLN A 9 10.58 -5.32 18.63
C GLN A 9 11.70 -4.52 19.30
N ASP A 10 12.86 -4.45 18.65
CA ASP A 10 13.95 -3.57 19.06
C ASP A 10 13.51 -2.10 19.01
N PRO A 11 14.09 -1.23 19.85
CA PRO A 11 13.78 0.19 19.82
C PRO A 11 14.10 0.78 18.45
N TYR A 12 13.23 1.67 17.98
CA TYR A 12 13.45 2.38 16.73
C TYR A 12 14.65 3.32 16.86
N VAL A 13 15.64 3.14 15.99
CA VAL A 13 16.80 4.03 15.85
C VAL A 13 16.70 4.71 14.48
N PRO A 14 16.46 6.03 14.41
CA PRO A 14 16.45 6.74 13.13
C PRO A 14 17.86 6.76 12.53
N LEU A 15 17.94 6.72 11.20
CA LEU A 15 19.19 6.95 10.47
C LEU A 15 19.67 8.38 10.71
N THR A 16 20.98 8.56 10.75
CA THR A 16 21.55 9.91 10.63
C THR A 16 21.33 10.46 9.21
N LYS A 17 21.47 11.77 9.04
CA LYS A 17 21.29 12.42 7.74
C LYS A 17 22.29 11.90 6.72
N GLU A 18 23.52 11.61 7.14
CA GLU A 18 24.61 11.08 6.32
C GLU A 18 24.31 9.65 5.87
N GLN A 19 23.88 8.79 6.79
CA GLN A 19 23.46 7.42 6.46
C GLN A 19 22.27 7.39 5.50
N PHE A 20 21.31 8.31 5.68
CA PHE A 20 20.20 8.47 4.77
C PHE A 20 20.67 8.97 3.40
N ARG A 21 21.65 9.90 3.36
CA ARG A 21 22.25 10.44 2.13
C ARG A 21 22.93 9.37 1.31
N GLU A 22 23.77 8.55 1.94
CA GLU A 22 24.42 7.42 1.28
C GLU A 22 23.40 6.48 0.64
N ARG A 23 22.37 6.08 1.40
CA ARG A 23 21.29 5.22 0.87
C ARG A 23 20.48 5.89 -0.24
N PHE A 24 20.24 7.19 -0.16
CA PHE A 24 19.53 7.95 -1.18
C PHE A 24 20.32 7.97 -2.49
N TYR A 25 21.59 8.36 -2.43
CA TYR A 25 22.46 8.48 -3.61
C TYR A 25 22.88 7.14 -4.21
N ALA A 26 22.88 6.05 -3.43
CA ALA A 26 23.12 4.71 -3.96
C ALA A 26 22.10 4.30 -5.06
N ARG A 27 20.93 4.94 -5.13
CA ARG A 27 19.93 4.72 -6.20
C ARG A 27 20.25 5.47 -7.51
N PHE A 28 21.15 6.45 -7.45
CA PHE A 28 21.52 7.34 -8.55
C PHE A 28 23.01 7.21 -8.87
N TYR A 29 23.51 5.98 -8.89
CA TYR A 29 24.94 5.69 -9.11
C TYR A 29 25.41 5.96 -10.55
N ASP A 30 24.49 5.89 -11.52
CA ASP A 30 24.83 6.09 -12.93
C ASP A 30 25.38 7.52 -13.17
N PRO A 31 26.53 7.68 -13.85
CA PRO A 31 27.11 8.99 -14.16
C PRO A 31 26.18 9.95 -14.90
N ALA A 32 25.14 9.46 -15.60
CA ALA A 32 24.13 10.31 -16.22
C ALA A 32 23.44 11.24 -15.21
N PHE A 33 23.36 10.83 -13.94
CA PHE A 33 22.78 11.65 -12.87
C PHE A 33 23.69 12.77 -12.36
N ASP A 34 24.98 12.78 -12.73
CA ASP A 34 25.91 13.84 -12.32
C ASP A 34 25.51 15.20 -12.90
N ALA A 35 24.92 15.20 -14.10
CA ALA A 35 24.40 16.40 -14.74
C ALA A 35 23.22 17.05 -13.98
N VAL A 36 22.54 16.28 -13.11
CA VAL A 36 21.38 16.75 -12.33
C VAL A 36 21.60 16.66 -10.82
N ARG A 37 22.88 16.62 -10.39
CA ARG A 37 23.24 16.42 -8.99
C ARG A 37 22.67 17.51 -8.07
N THR A 38 22.63 18.77 -8.54
CA THR A 38 22.07 19.89 -7.76
C THR A 38 20.57 19.75 -7.53
N GLU A 39 19.83 19.22 -8.49
CA GLU A 39 18.40 18.91 -8.36
C GLU A 39 18.19 17.76 -7.38
N LEU A 40 19.02 16.71 -7.47
CA LEU A 40 18.99 15.60 -6.54
C LEU A 40 19.26 16.04 -5.10
N ASP A 41 20.15 17.00 -4.88
CA ASP A 41 20.38 17.57 -3.54
C ASP A 41 19.12 18.25 -2.98
N LYS A 42 18.38 19.00 -3.81
CA LYS A 42 17.11 19.62 -3.40
C LYS A 42 16.06 18.56 -3.03
N VAL A 43 15.99 17.47 -3.81
CA VAL A 43 15.09 16.34 -3.55
C VAL A 43 15.48 15.62 -2.27
N PHE A 44 16.77 15.38 -2.06
CA PHE A 44 17.32 14.76 -0.87
C PHE A 44 16.91 15.52 0.40
N GLU A 45 17.02 16.85 0.42
CA GLU A 45 16.62 17.65 1.58
C GLU A 45 15.13 17.48 1.92
N LYS A 46 14.25 17.40 0.91
CA LYS A 46 12.82 17.12 1.12
C LYS A 46 12.56 15.68 1.55
N ALA A 47 13.33 14.72 1.03
CA ALA A 47 13.22 13.32 1.42
C ALA A 47 13.66 13.11 2.88
N TRP A 48 14.75 13.76 3.30
CA TRP A 48 15.23 13.76 4.67
C TRP A 48 14.21 14.39 5.63
N ASP A 49 13.69 15.58 5.28
CA ASP A 49 12.63 16.24 6.05
C ASP A 49 11.39 15.34 6.20
N GLY A 50 10.97 14.68 5.13
CA GLY A 50 9.87 13.70 5.19
C GLY A 50 10.16 12.50 6.10
N TYR A 51 11.39 11.98 6.07
CA TYR A 51 11.83 10.86 6.90
C TYR A 51 11.84 11.21 8.39
N ILE A 52 12.49 12.33 8.76
CA ILE A 52 12.68 12.69 10.17
C ILE A 52 11.40 13.24 10.82
N VAL A 53 10.58 13.99 10.07
CA VAL A 53 9.28 14.49 10.54
C VAL A 53 8.23 13.38 10.60
N TYR A 54 8.50 12.23 9.97
CA TYR A 54 7.68 11.03 10.04
C TYR A 54 6.21 11.26 9.59
N ARG A 55 6.05 11.88 8.42
CA ARG A 55 4.73 12.19 7.85
C ARG A 55 4.05 10.94 7.27
N LYS A 56 3.34 10.17 8.11
CA LYS A 56 2.60 8.97 7.67
C LYS A 56 1.49 9.23 6.67
N SER A 57 0.86 10.40 6.76
CA SER A 57 -0.29 10.77 5.91
C SER A 57 -0.19 12.26 5.58
N PRO A 58 0.62 12.64 4.58
CA PRO A 58 0.91 14.04 4.29
C PRO A 58 -0.29 14.81 3.74
N ARG A 59 -1.29 14.11 3.20
CA ARG A 59 -2.54 14.68 2.67
C ARG A 59 -3.73 14.14 3.45
N GLN A 60 -4.40 15.00 4.18
CA GLN A 60 -5.55 14.65 5.01
C GLN A 60 -6.69 15.64 4.82
N GLN A 61 -7.91 15.15 5.00
CA GLN A 61 -9.12 15.97 5.11
C GLN A 61 -10.05 15.38 6.18
N PRO A 62 -11.02 16.15 6.70
CA PRO A 62 -12.05 15.61 7.59
C PRO A 62 -12.77 14.42 6.95
N ALA A 63 -13.07 13.40 7.74
CA ALA A 63 -13.75 12.19 7.27
C ALA A 63 -15.12 12.48 6.64
N GLY A 64 -15.87 13.41 7.24
CA GLY A 64 -17.22 13.77 6.80
C GLY A 64 -18.32 12.90 7.43
N PRO A 65 -19.59 13.14 7.06
CA PRO A 65 -20.73 12.40 7.59
C PRO A 65 -20.66 10.92 7.22
N GLY A 66 -21.18 10.04 8.09
CA GLY A 66 -21.14 8.58 7.90
C GLY A 66 -19.94 7.88 8.53
N TYR A 67 -19.00 8.63 9.12
CA TYR A 67 -17.93 8.13 9.98
C TYR A 67 -18.26 8.35 11.46
N ALA A 68 -17.68 7.54 12.34
CA ALA A 68 -17.88 7.64 13.79
C ALA A 68 -17.46 9.01 14.35
N ASP A 69 -16.40 9.59 13.79
CA ASP A 69 -16.02 10.99 14.01
C ASP A 69 -15.87 11.71 12.65
N PRO A 70 -16.83 12.57 12.28
CA PRO A 70 -16.79 13.33 11.03
C PRO A 70 -15.62 14.33 10.92
N LYS A 71 -15.06 14.77 12.05
CA LYS A 71 -13.98 15.78 12.10
C LYS A 71 -12.60 15.16 12.09
N GLN A 72 -12.49 13.85 12.32
CA GLN A 72 -11.22 13.15 12.29
C GLN A 72 -10.53 13.35 10.92
N LYS A 73 -9.27 13.78 10.96
CA LYS A 73 -8.46 13.93 9.75
C LYS A 73 -8.03 12.54 9.25
N LEU A 74 -8.54 12.13 8.11
CA LEU A 74 -8.19 10.88 7.45
C LEU A 74 -7.36 11.12 6.20
N PRO A 75 -6.51 10.15 5.79
CA PRO A 75 -5.77 10.24 4.54
C PRO A 75 -6.74 10.37 3.35
N VAL A 76 -6.50 11.35 2.48
CA VAL A 76 -7.35 11.58 1.31
C VAL A 76 -7.44 10.33 0.42
N GLU A 77 -6.33 9.60 0.28
CA GLU A 77 -6.26 8.36 -0.48
C GLU A 77 -7.20 7.28 0.05
N TRP A 78 -7.39 7.18 1.37
CA TRP A 78 -8.28 6.19 1.97
C TRP A 78 -9.75 6.51 1.68
N LEU A 79 -10.11 7.80 1.71
CA LEU A 79 -11.45 8.26 1.37
C LEU A 79 -11.76 8.00 -0.11
N GLN A 80 -10.80 8.29 -0.99
CA GLN A 80 -10.92 8.01 -2.43
C GLN A 80 -11.02 6.51 -2.73
N THR A 81 -10.22 5.70 -2.05
CA THR A 81 -10.24 4.24 -2.17
C THR A 81 -11.61 3.70 -1.75
N ARG A 82 -12.14 4.15 -0.61
CA ARG A 82 -13.47 3.77 -0.15
C ARG A 82 -14.56 4.12 -1.17
N ALA A 83 -14.57 5.36 -1.66
CA ALA A 83 -15.54 5.79 -2.67
C ALA A 83 -15.47 4.94 -3.95
N SER A 84 -14.25 4.55 -4.36
CA SER A 84 -14.02 3.66 -5.50
C SER A 84 -14.57 2.25 -5.27
N ILE A 85 -14.43 1.73 -4.04
CA ILE A 85 -15.01 0.43 -3.64
C ILE A 85 -16.54 0.50 -3.64
N GLU A 86 -17.14 1.54 -3.06
CA GLU A 86 -18.61 1.72 -3.05
C GLU A 86 -19.17 1.83 -4.48
N ALA A 87 -18.49 2.54 -5.38
CA ALA A 87 -18.86 2.60 -6.79
C ALA A 87 -18.69 1.24 -7.51
N ALA A 88 -17.67 0.46 -7.15
CA ALA A 88 -17.49 -0.89 -7.68
C ALA A 88 -18.59 -1.85 -7.18
N GLU A 89 -18.93 -1.78 -5.90
CA GLU A 89 -20.02 -2.55 -5.29
C GLU A 89 -21.37 -2.24 -5.94
N LYS A 90 -21.70 -0.96 -6.14
CA LYS A 90 -22.95 -0.57 -6.82
C LYS A 90 -23.05 -1.16 -8.22
N ARG A 91 -21.95 -1.17 -8.98
CA ARG A 91 -21.90 -1.80 -10.32
C ARG A 91 -22.00 -3.32 -10.25
N GLN A 92 -21.41 -3.95 -9.24
CA GLN A 92 -21.45 -5.40 -9.06
C GLN A 92 -22.85 -5.88 -8.64
N LYS A 93 -23.59 -5.09 -7.85
CA LYS A 93 -24.94 -5.40 -7.37
C LYS A 93 -26.05 -5.07 -8.38
N ASP A 94 -25.73 -4.48 -9.54
CA ASP A 94 -26.70 -4.15 -10.58
C ASP A 94 -27.28 -5.43 -11.22
N PRO A 95 -28.58 -5.72 -11.06
CA PRO A 95 -29.21 -6.92 -11.63
C PRO A 95 -29.23 -6.93 -13.16
N ALA A 96 -29.11 -5.77 -13.81
CA ALA A 96 -29.02 -5.66 -15.27
C ALA A 96 -27.60 -5.96 -15.80
N SER A 97 -26.61 -6.03 -14.92
CA SER A 97 -25.24 -6.36 -15.30
C SER A 97 -25.07 -7.86 -15.58
N ARG A 98 -24.11 -8.22 -16.45
CA ARG A 98 -23.81 -9.63 -16.73
C ARG A 98 -23.31 -10.32 -15.46
N SER A 99 -23.85 -11.49 -15.15
CA SER A 99 -23.42 -12.31 -14.01
C SER A 99 -21.92 -12.55 -14.02
N ARG A 100 -21.25 -12.27 -12.90
CA ARG A 100 -19.82 -12.53 -12.68
C ARG A 100 -19.68 -13.44 -11.47
N ILE A 101 -19.14 -14.64 -11.66
CA ILE A 101 -18.90 -15.61 -10.58
C ILE A 101 -17.41 -15.56 -10.23
N LEU A 102 -17.09 -15.23 -8.97
CA LEU A 102 -15.74 -15.37 -8.43
C LEU A 102 -15.63 -16.71 -7.72
N ILE A 103 -14.81 -17.61 -8.24
CA ILE A 103 -14.48 -18.88 -7.58
C ILE A 103 -13.19 -18.67 -6.78
N VAL A 104 -13.30 -18.64 -5.44
CA VAL A 104 -12.14 -18.56 -4.55
C VAL A 104 -11.78 -19.96 -4.07
N ASN A 105 -10.58 -20.43 -4.40
CA ASN A 105 -10.06 -21.70 -3.88
C ASN A 105 -9.27 -21.43 -2.59
N GLY A 106 -9.75 -22.00 -1.47
CA GLY A 106 -9.11 -21.85 -0.15
C GLY A 106 -8.05 -22.89 0.20
N SER A 107 -7.58 -23.69 -0.76
CA SER A 107 -6.55 -24.71 -0.51
C SER A 107 -5.19 -24.08 -0.27
N SER A 108 -4.48 -24.56 0.74
CA SER A 108 -3.15 -24.07 1.12
C SER A 108 -2.01 -24.57 0.21
N ARG A 109 -2.26 -25.50 -0.72
CA ARG A 109 -1.30 -25.90 -1.80
C ARG A 109 -2.03 -26.42 -3.05
N ILE A 110 -1.37 -26.24 -4.21
CA ILE A 110 -1.77 -26.69 -5.55
C ILE A 110 -2.12 -28.19 -5.55
N ALA A 111 -3.37 -28.48 -5.89
CA ALA A 111 -3.75 -29.74 -6.52
C ALA A 111 -4.94 -29.45 -7.43
N PHE A 112 -4.68 -28.78 -8.54
CA PHE A 112 -5.55 -28.86 -9.71
C PHE A 112 -4.82 -29.73 -10.72
N PRO A 113 -4.98 -31.07 -10.72
CA PRO A 113 -4.90 -31.75 -11.99
C PRO A 113 -6.06 -31.19 -12.80
N ILE A 114 -5.75 -30.52 -13.92
CA ILE A 114 -6.76 -30.25 -14.93
C ILE A 114 -7.24 -31.64 -15.38
N ALA A 115 -8.32 -32.12 -14.77
CA ALA A 115 -9.04 -33.26 -15.27
C ALA A 115 -9.56 -32.84 -16.66
N SER A 116 -9.13 -33.61 -17.65
CA SER A 116 -9.62 -33.67 -19.02
C SER A 116 -11.11 -33.28 -19.14
N PRO A 117 -11.52 -32.56 -20.20
CA PRO A 117 -12.87 -32.01 -20.31
C PRO A 117 -13.91 -33.12 -20.31
N ALA A 118 -14.60 -33.29 -19.18
CA ALA A 118 -15.86 -33.99 -19.16
C ALA A 118 -16.85 -33.16 -19.98
N ARG A 119 -17.17 -33.68 -21.16
CA ARG A 119 -18.16 -33.13 -22.08
C ARG A 119 -19.45 -32.83 -21.33
N PHE A 120 -19.90 -31.59 -21.42
CA PHE A 120 -21.29 -31.24 -21.21
C PHE A 120 -22.05 -31.66 -22.48
N VAL A 121 -22.93 -32.65 -22.35
CA VAL A 121 -23.96 -33.04 -23.33
C VAL A 121 -25.21 -33.30 -22.48
N PRO A 122 -26.40 -32.82 -22.91
CA PRO A 122 -27.47 -32.36 -22.02
C PRO A 122 -28.07 -33.41 -21.10
#